data_AF-A0A932KRS4-F1
#
_entry.id   AF-A0A932KRS4-F1
#
_cell.length_a   1.000
_cell.length_b   1.000
_cell.length_c   1.000
_cell.angle_alpha   90.00
_cell.angle_beta   90.00
_cell.angle_gamma   90.00
#
_symmetry.space_group_name_H-M   'P 1'
#
loop_
_entity.id
_entity.type
_entity.pdbx_description
1 polymer ?
#
loop_
_entity_poly.entity_id
_entity_poly.type
_entity_poly.pdbx_seq_one_letter_code
_entity_poly.pdbx_strand_id
1 'polypeptide(L)'
;ARLRVAGRDAGSFGEIHPDLAQAWELSGPCHLFELDLDVLASGRRGGRRFVRYSNQPSVERDLAVMIDSGVPYADVHGVVSGVDDPMIESFFLFDQYAGAPLPPGRKSLGLRVVYRLPDRTLTEEEVGAVQAEIVRRLGDRLGAEVRGAESSGEAENR
;
A
#
# COMPACT_ATOMS: atom_id res chain seq x y z
N ALA A 1 -3.59 0.09 17.95
CA ALA A 1 -2.47 -0.14 17.00
C ALA A 1 -1.14 0.18 17.67
N ARG A 2 -0.08 -0.57 17.34
CA ARG A 2 1.28 -0.31 17.83
C ARG A 2 2.12 0.30 16.70
N LEU A 3 2.82 1.39 17.01
CA LEU A 3 3.69 2.09 16.07
C LEU A 3 5.10 1.55 16.20
N ARG A 4 5.79 1.32 15.07
CA ARG A 4 7.16 0.82 15.04
C ARG A 4 8.03 1.61 14.08
N VAL A 5 9.27 1.89 14.49
CA VAL A 5 10.30 2.50 13.64
C VAL A 5 11.52 1.57 13.62
N ALA A 6 11.88 1.11 12.42
CA ALA A 6 12.98 0.15 12.22
C ALA A 6 12.91 -1.07 13.17
N GLY A 7 11.70 -1.61 13.36
CA GLY A 7 11.44 -2.77 14.22
C GLY A 7 11.34 -2.48 15.73
N ARG A 8 11.63 -1.24 16.17
CA ARG A 8 11.47 -0.84 17.58
C ARG A 8 10.10 -0.23 17.81
N ASP A 9 9.51 -0.51 18.98
CA ASP A 9 8.24 0.10 19.39
C ASP A 9 8.44 1.60 19.62
N ALA A 10 7.66 2.42 18.93
CA ALA A 10 7.75 3.88 18.93
C ALA A 10 6.50 4.55 19.53
N GLY A 11 5.52 3.75 19.96
CA GLY A 11 4.29 4.27 20.54
C GLY A 11 3.05 3.42 20.24
N SER A 12 1.89 3.99 20.54
CA SER A 12 0.59 3.38 20.28
C SER A 12 -0.45 4.41 19.88
N PHE A 13 -1.49 3.97 19.19
CA PHE A 13 -2.66 4.77 18.81
C PHE A 13 -3.90 3.91 18.86
N GLY A 14 -5.01 4.44 19.34
CA GLY A 14 -6.30 3.75 19.29
C GLY A 14 -7.41 4.53 19.96
N GLU A 15 -8.61 3.99 19.85
CA GLU A 15 -9.76 4.48 20.60
C GLU A 15 -9.60 4.14 22.08
N ILE A 16 -9.92 5.09 22.95
CA ILE A 16 -9.97 4.89 24.39
C ILE A 16 -11.13 3.95 24.71
N HIS A 17 -10.91 3.01 25.64
CA HIS A 17 -11.97 2.10 26.08
C HIS A 17 -13.18 2.90 26.61
N PRO A 18 -14.42 2.56 26.24
CA PRO A 18 -15.61 3.33 26.61
C PRO A 18 -15.72 3.62 28.11
N ASP A 19 -15.38 2.66 28.96
CA ASP A 19 -15.39 2.83 30.43
C ASP A 19 -14.44 3.94 30.91
N LEU A 20 -13.26 4.05 30.28
CA LEU A 20 -12.28 5.08 30.61
C LEU A 20 -12.72 6.44 30.05
N ALA A 21 -13.29 6.45 28.85
CA ALA A 21 -13.87 7.66 28.27
C ALA A 21 -15.00 8.22 29.15
N GLN A 22 -15.87 7.34 29.68
CA GLN A 22 -16.93 7.72 30.62
C GLN A 22 -16.35 8.24 31.94
N ALA A 23 -15.37 7.55 32.52
CA ALA A 23 -14.73 7.97 33.77
C ALA A 23 -14.01 9.33 33.65
N TRP A 24 -13.55 9.69 32.46
CA TRP A 24 -12.90 10.97 32.15
C TRP A 24 -13.85 12.02 31.56
N GLU A 25 -15.17 11.74 31.56
CA GLU A 25 -16.21 12.64 31.04
C GLU A 25 -15.98 13.07 29.58
N LEU A 26 -15.36 12.20 28.79
CA LEU A 26 -15.07 12.43 27.38
C LEU A 26 -16.33 12.20 26.53
N SER A 27 -16.68 13.17 25.70
CA SER A 27 -17.85 13.09 24.83
C SER A 27 -17.55 12.33 23.54
N GLY A 28 -18.23 11.20 23.33
CA GLY A 28 -18.16 10.42 22.09
C GLY A 28 -16.87 9.58 21.94
N PRO A 29 -16.67 8.94 20.76
CA PRO A 29 -15.47 8.13 20.48
C PRO A 29 -14.20 8.98 20.58
N CYS A 30 -13.41 8.76 21.63
CA CYS A 30 -12.15 9.48 21.86
C CYS A 30 -10.96 8.63 21.43
N HIS A 31 -10.02 9.22 20.68
CA HIS A 31 -8.82 8.54 20.21
C HIS A 31 -7.58 9.16 20.86
N LEU A 32 -6.67 8.30 21.31
CA LEU A 32 -5.40 8.69 21.91
C LEU A 32 -4.24 8.13 21.08
N PHE A 33 -3.13 8.87 21.06
CA PHE A 33 -1.83 8.32 20.70
C PHE A 33 -0.76 8.73 21.71
N GLU A 34 0.27 7.91 21.82
CA GLU A 34 1.50 8.19 22.54
C GLU A 34 2.67 7.87 21.63
N LEU A 35 3.71 8.70 21.66
CA LEU A 35 4.91 8.58 20.81
C LEU A 35 6.17 8.74 21.64
N ASP A 36 7.11 7.83 21.44
CA ASP A 36 8.47 7.96 21.93
C ASP A 36 9.29 8.79 20.91
N LEU A 37 9.55 10.05 21.27
CA LEU A 37 10.27 10.98 20.39
C LEU A 37 11.73 10.58 20.18
N ASP A 38 12.36 9.88 21.12
CA ASP A 38 13.76 9.45 20.99
C ASP A 38 13.86 8.28 20.00
N VAL A 39 12.90 7.35 20.02
CA VAL A 39 12.80 6.28 19.01
C VAL A 39 12.52 6.87 17.63
N LEU A 40 11.63 7.86 17.53
CA LEU A 40 11.36 8.56 16.27
C LEU A 40 12.58 9.32 15.74
N ALA A 41 13.31 10.03 16.63
CA ALA A 41 14.49 10.81 16.27
C ALA A 41 15.68 9.94 15.85
N SER A 42 15.81 8.75 16.45
CA SER A 42 16.84 7.77 16.10
C SER A 42 16.52 6.94 14.84
N GLY A 43 15.30 7.06 14.31
CA GLY A 43 14.98 6.56 12.97
C GLY A 43 15.86 7.25 11.94
N ARG A 44 16.50 6.46 11.06
CA ARG A 44 17.30 7.01 9.94
C ARG A 44 16.41 7.93 9.08
N ARG A 45 16.57 9.24 9.24
CA ARG A 45 16.10 10.20 8.25
C ARG A 45 16.97 10.01 7.02
N GLY A 46 16.47 9.31 6.02
CA GLY A 46 17.12 9.29 4.70
C GLY A 46 17.38 10.75 4.31
N GLY A 47 18.65 11.10 4.06
CA GLY A 47 18.97 12.45 3.63
C GLY A 47 18.09 12.81 2.43
N ARG A 48 17.54 14.04 2.40
CA ARG A 48 16.83 14.54 1.22
C ARG A 48 17.82 14.53 0.06
N ARG A 49 17.80 13.46 -0.71
CA ARG A 49 18.66 13.29 -1.87
C ARG A 49 17.97 14.02 -3.01
N PHE A 50 18.71 14.91 -3.66
CA PHE A 50 18.23 15.51 -4.90
C PHE A 50 17.95 14.38 -5.90
N VAL A 51 16.69 14.25 -6.30
CA VAL A 51 16.27 13.38 -7.40
C VAL A 51 16.06 14.31 -8.58
N ARG A 52 16.79 14.05 -9.69
CA ARG A 52 16.57 14.80 -10.92
C ARG A 52 15.14 14.56 -11.39
N TYR A 53 14.45 15.63 -11.75
CA TYR A 53 13.18 15.53 -12.44
C TYR A 53 13.39 14.75 -13.74
N SER A 54 12.59 13.71 -13.96
CA SER A 54 12.62 12.94 -15.21
C SER A 54 11.69 13.59 -16.22
N ASN A 55 12.17 13.79 -17.45
CA ASN A 55 11.35 14.22 -18.58
C ASN A 55 10.74 13.01 -19.33
N GLN A 56 10.92 11.79 -18.82
CA GLN A 56 10.36 10.57 -19.40
C GLN A 56 8.91 10.38 -18.94
N PRO A 57 8.00 9.94 -19.84
CA PRO A 57 6.63 9.62 -19.44
C PRO A 57 6.61 8.47 -18.41
N SER A 58 5.68 8.52 -17.46
CA SER A 58 5.37 7.36 -16.60
C SER A 58 4.38 6.45 -17.29
N VAL A 59 4.41 5.18 -16.90
CA VAL A 59 3.36 4.21 -17.21
C VAL A 59 2.64 3.85 -15.91
N GLU A 60 1.31 3.96 -15.89
CA GLU A 60 0.49 3.53 -14.77
C GLU A 60 -0.18 2.20 -15.10
N ARG A 61 -0.17 1.27 -14.14
CA ARG A 61 -0.93 0.01 -14.23
C ARG A 61 -1.67 -0.25 -12.92
N ASP A 62 -2.93 -0.60 -13.08
CA ASP A 62 -3.79 -0.98 -11.96
C ASP A 62 -3.82 -2.50 -11.80
N LEU A 63 -3.87 -2.94 -10.56
CA LEU A 63 -4.01 -4.32 -10.12
C LEU A 63 -5.21 -4.42 -9.19
N ALA A 64 -6.17 -5.24 -9.57
CA ALA A 64 -7.20 -5.69 -8.63
C ALA A 64 -6.77 -7.05 -8.05
N VAL A 65 -6.46 -7.07 -6.75
CA VAL A 65 -6.05 -8.31 -6.06
C VAL A 65 -7.10 -8.70 -5.02
N MET A 66 -7.60 -9.92 -5.12
CA MET A 66 -8.45 -10.54 -4.12
C MET A 66 -7.59 -11.26 -3.10
N ILE A 67 -7.81 -10.99 -1.83
CA ILE A 67 -7.00 -11.50 -0.72
C ILE A 67 -7.88 -11.80 0.49
N ASP A 68 -7.37 -12.59 1.44
CA ASP A 68 -8.05 -12.80 2.72
C ASP A 68 -8.25 -11.47 3.47
N SER A 69 -9.42 -11.29 4.08
CA SER A 69 -9.82 -10.04 4.72
C SER A 69 -8.93 -9.70 5.92
N GLY A 70 -8.37 -10.71 6.59
CA GLY A 70 -7.46 -10.58 7.73
C GLY A 70 -6.06 -10.11 7.37
N VAL A 71 -5.64 -10.19 6.10
CA VAL A 71 -4.29 -9.75 5.70
C VAL A 71 -4.19 -8.22 5.77
N PRO A 72 -3.30 -7.65 6.62
CA PRO A 72 -3.08 -6.21 6.69
C PRO A 72 -2.51 -5.67 5.37
N TYR A 73 -2.89 -4.45 5.00
CA TYR A 73 -2.28 -3.77 3.84
C TYR A 73 -0.76 -3.59 4.01
N ALA A 74 -0.26 -3.48 5.24
CA ALA A 74 1.17 -3.41 5.52
C ALA A 74 1.95 -4.61 4.96
N ASP A 75 1.35 -5.81 4.96
CA ASP A 75 1.99 -7.01 4.40
C ASP A 75 2.00 -6.96 2.87
N VAL A 76 0.90 -6.52 2.26
CA VAL A 76 0.81 -6.27 0.80
C VAL A 76 1.87 -5.25 0.38
N HIS A 77 1.94 -4.11 1.06
CA HIS A 77 2.94 -3.09 0.82
C HIS A 77 4.35 -3.66 0.97
N GLY A 78 4.62 -4.45 2.02
CA GLY A 78 5.91 -5.10 2.24
C GLY A 78 6.30 -6.06 1.12
N VAL A 79 5.34 -6.78 0.53
CA VAL A 79 5.60 -7.65 -0.63
C VAL A 79 5.96 -6.85 -1.88
N VAL A 80 5.17 -5.81 -2.20
CA VAL A 80 5.41 -4.96 -3.39
C VAL A 80 6.73 -4.19 -3.26
N SER A 81 6.99 -3.57 -2.10
CA SER A 81 8.27 -2.90 -1.83
C SER A 81 9.46 -3.85 -1.92
N GLY A 82 9.28 -5.13 -1.56
CA GLY A 82 10.33 -6.14 -1.62
C GLY A 82 10.73 -6.58 -3.03
N VAL A 83 9.98 -6.18 -4.07
CA VAL A 83 10.37 -6.41 -5.48
C VAL A 83 11.67 -5.68 -5.80
N ASP A 84 11.89 -4.50 -5.21
CA ASP A 84 13.14 -3.71 -5.31
C ASP A 84 13.60 -3.47 -6.75
N ASP A 85 12.63 -3.24 -7.66
CA ASP A 85 12.90 -2.95 -9.06
C ASP A 85 12.99 -1.43 -9.31
N PRO A 86 14.06 -0.93 -9.95
CA PRO A 86 14.27 0.50 -10.18
C PRO A 86 13.23 1.15 -11.09
N MET A 87 12.45 0.37 -11.84
CA MET A 87 11.35 0.88 -12.65
C MET A 87 10.15 1.30 -11.80
N ILE A 88 9.97 0.75 -10.61
CA ILE A 88 8.86 1.08 -9.72
C ILE A 88 9.15 2.45 -9.07
N GLU A 89 8.55 3.50 -9.61
CA GLU A 89 8.67 4.86 -9.07
C GLU A 89 7.85 5.00 -7.78
N SER A 90 6.62 4.47 -7.78
CA SER A 90 5.75 4.45 -6.60
C SER A 90 4.60 3.45 -6.78
N PHE A 91 3.91 3.14 -5.69
CA PHE A 91 2.63 2.43 -5.73
C PHE A 91 1.75 2.86 -4.56
N PHE A 92 0.44 2.76 -4.73
CA PHE A 92 -0.52 3.09 -3.67
C PHE A 92 -1.82 2.29 -3.82
N LEU A 93 -2.48 2.09 -2.68
CA LEU A 93 -3.84 1.57 -2.60
C LEU A 93 -4.83 2.71 -2.89
N PHE A 94 -5.66 2.56 -3.92
CA PHE A 94 -6.69 3.54 -4.26
C PHE A 94 -8.10 3.04 -3.98
N ASP A 95 -8.31 1.72 -3.90
CA ASP A 95 -9.62 1.13 -3.61
C ASP A 95 -9.51 -0.09 -2.69
N GLN A 96 -10.48 -0.25 -1.80
CA GLN A 96 -10.68 -1.46 -1.00
C GLN A 96 -12.17 -1.79 -0.98
N TYR A 97 -12.50 -2.95 -1.52
CA TYR A 97 -13.86 -3.43 -1.61
C TYR A 97 -14.06 -4.73 -0.83
N ALA A 98 -15.15 -4.81 -0.08
CA ALA A 98 -15.60 -6.01 0.61
C ALA A 98 -17.13 -6.17 0.43
N GLY A 99 -17.59 -7.40 0.22
CA GLY A 99 -19.01 -7.70 -0.02
C GLY A 99 -19.29 -8.37 -1.36
N ALA A 100 -20.54 -8.74 -1.60
CA ALA A 100 -20.96 -9.46 -2.80
C ALA A 100 -20.60 -8.68 -4.08
N PRO A 101 -19.88 -9.27 -5.05
CA PRO A 101 -19.80 -10.70 -5.34
C PRO A 101 -18.54 -11.42 -4.79
N LEU A 102 -17.81 -10.83 -3.84
CA LEU A 102 -16.67 -11.51 -3.21
C LEU A 102 -17.14 -12.68 -2.32
N PRO A 103 -16.41 -13.80 -2.30
CA PRO A 103 -16.61 -14.83 -1.30
C PRO A 103 -16.50 -14.25 0.11
N PRO A 104 -17.26 -14.77 1.09
CA PRO A 104 -17.10 -14.39 2.50
C PRO A 104 -15.64 -14.54 2.96
N GLY A 105 -15.17 -13.59 3.76
CA GLY A 105 -13.77 -13.58 4.24
C GLY A 105 -12.75 -13.10 3.21
N ARG A 106 -13.16 -12.68 2.01
CA ARG A 106 -12.27 -12.06 1.01
C ARG A 106 -12.53 -10.56 0.90
N LYS A 107 -11.49 -9.83 0.53
CA LYS A 107 -11.54 -8.42 0.11
C LYS A 107 -10.80 -8.24 -1.21
N SER A 108 -11.18 -7.24 -1.98
CA SER A 108 -10.47 -6.79 -3.18
C SER A 108 -9.72 -5.50 -2.87
N LEU A 109 -8.48 -5.42 -3.32
CA LEU A 109 -7.65 -4.23 -3.21
C LEU A 109 -7.30 -3.74 -4.62
N GLY A 110 -7.57 -2.47 -4.90
CA GLY A 110 -7.11 -1.77 -6.10
C GLY A 110 -5.78 -1.09 -5.81
N LEU A 111 -4.71 -1.60 -6.42
CA LEU A 111 -3.36 -1.05 -6.32
C LEU A 111 -3.00 -0.39 -7.65
N ARG A 112 -2.49 0.83 -7.60
CA ARG A 112 -1.86 1.47 -8.75
C ARG A 112 -0.35 1.41 -8.58
N VAL A 113 0.35 0.96 -9.62
CA VAL A 113 1.81 1.00 -9.69
C VAL A 113 2.21 1.99 -10.78
N VAL A 114 3.10 2.91 -10.44
CA VAL A 114 3.67 3.91 -11.34
C VAL A 114 5.07 3.48 -11.71
N TYR A 115 5.30 3.29 -13.00
CA TYR A 115 6.57 2.87 -13.55
C TYR A 115 7.25 4.02 -14.29
N ARG A 116 8.54 4.24 -14.03
CA ARG A 116 9.35 5.23 -14.76
C ARG A 116 10.83 4.95 -14.59
N LEU A 117 11.59 5.16 -15.67
CA LEU A 117 13.04 5.31 -15.61
C LEU A 117 13.43 6.77 -15.92
N PRO A 118 14.55 7.27 -15.37
CA PRO A 118 14.98 8.65 -15.57
C PRO A 118 15.62 8.90 -16.94
N ASP A 119 16.14 7.86 -17.59
CA ASP A 119 17.03 7.93 -18.74
C ASP A 119 16.39 7.47 -20.06
N ARG A 120 15.30 6.72 -20.01
CA ARG A 120 14.58 6.24 -21.19
C ARG A 120 13.10 5.93 -20.92
N THR A 121 12.34 5.83 -22.01
CA THR A 121 10.98 5.29 -22.00
C THR A 121 10.99 3.78 -21.72
N LEU A 122 9.94 3.31 -21.06
CA LEU A 122 9.68 1.90 -20.78
C LEU A 122 8.86 1.26 -21.91
N THR A 123 9.15 0.01 -22.25
CA THR A 123 8.29 -0.77 -23.16
C THR A 123 7.17 -1.48 -22.39
N GLU A 124 6.13 -1.91 -23.10
CA GLU A 124 5.03 -2.65 -22.48
C GLU A 124 5.49 -4.00 -21.91
N GLU A 125 6.44 -4.66 -22.57
CA GLU A 125 6.99 -5.95 -22.15
C GLU A 125 7.76 -5.83 -20.84
N GLU A 126 8.53 -4.75 -20.67
CA GLU A 126 9.29 -4.47 -19.44
C GLU A 126 8.34 -4.24 -18.26
N VAL A 127 7.34 -3.38 -18.46
CA VAL A 127 6.32 -3.12 -17.43
C VAL A 127 5.54 -4.39 -17.11
N GLY A 128 5.18 -5.18 -18.13
CA GLY A 128 4.48 -6.44 -17.99
C GLY A 128 5.28 -7.47 -17.17
N ALA A 129 6.59 -7.55 -17.37
CA ALA A 129 7.46 -8.44 -16.60
C ALA A 129 7.50 -8.08 -15.11
N VAL A 130 7.67 -6.79 -14.77
CA VAL A 130 7.67 -6.34 -13.38
C VAL A 130 6.29 -6.50 -12.73
N GLN A 131 5.21 -6.18 -13.47
CA GLN A 131 3.84 -6.39 -13.02
C GLN A 131 3.57 -7.87 -12.70
N ALA A 132 4.01 -8.78 -13.58
CA ALA A 132 3.85 -10.22 -13.38
C ALA A 132 4.62 -10.72 -12.14
N GLU A 133 5.80 -10.18 -11.88
CA GLU A 133 6.58 -10.51 -10.67
C GLU A 133 5.88 -10.02 -9.39
N ILE A 134 5.30 -8.81 -9.40
CA ILE A 134 4.49 -8.31 -8.27
C ILE A 134 3.34 -9.27 -7.99
N VAL A 135 2.57 -9.61 -9.04
CA VAL A 135 1.43 -10.53 -8.95
C VAL A 135 1.85 -11.88 -8.39
N ARG A 136 2.94 -12.45 -8.92
CA ARG A 136 3.47 -13.75 -8.47
C ARG A 136 3.84 -13.71 -7.00
N ARG A 137 4.57 -12.69 -6.53
CA ARG A 137 4.95 -12.58 -5.11
C ARG A 137 3.76 -12.37 -4.18
N LEU A 138 2.75 -11.62 -4.62
CA LEU A 138 1.50 -11.45 -3.85
C LEU A 138 0.76 -12.78 -3.73
N GLY A 139 0.69 -13.56 -4.82
CA GLY A 139 0.15 -14.92 -4.81
C GLY A 139 0.90 -15.86 -3.87
N ASP A 140 2.22 -15.95 -4.05
CA ASP A 140 3.08 -16.89 -3.30
C ASP A 140 3.12 -16.60 -1.80
N ARG A 141 3.15 -15.31 -1.41
CA ARG A 141 3.36 -14.93 -0.01
C ARG A 141 2.07 -14.70 0.77
N LEU A 142 1.01 -14.26 0.10
CA LEU A 142 -0.22 -13.83 0.76
C LEU A 142 -1.49 -14.51 0.21
N GLY A 143 -1.36 -15.44 -0.73
CA GLY A 143 -2.52 -16.12 -1.33
C GLY A 143 -3.44 -15.15 -2.10
N ALA A 144 -2.84 -14.11 -2.67
CA ALA A 144 -3.58 -13.14 -3.48
C ALA A 144 -3.88 -13.69 -4.88
N GLU A 145 -5.07 -13.38 -5.38
CA GLU A 145 -5.51 -13.74 -6.73
C GLU A 145 -5.82 -12.48 -7.52
N VAL A 146 -5.27 -12.34 -8.74
CA VAL A 146 -5.57 -11.19 -9.59
C VAL A 146 -6.94 -11.35 -10.24
N ARG A 147 -7.77 -10.32 -10.12
CA ARG A 147 -9.06 -10.22 -10.78
C ARG A 147 -8.89 -9.37 -12.05
N GLY A 148 -8.83 -10.03 -13.21
CA GLY A 148 -8.97 -9.42 -14.54
C GLY A 148 -8.07 -8.21 -14.83
N ALA A 149 -6.87 -8.45 -15.37
CA ALA A 149 -6.18 -7.45 -16.17
C ALA A 149 -6.83 -7.43 -17.56
N GLU A 150 -7.98 -6.77 -17.72
CA GLU A 150 -8.62 -6.32 -18.99
C GLU A 150 -10.07 -5.88 -18.73
N SER A 151 -10.29 -4.59 -18.47
CA SER A 151 -11.46 -3.79 -18.92
C SER A 151 -11.39 -2.37 -18.34
N SER A 152 -10.50 -1.55 -18.89
CA SER A 152 -10.63 -0.08 -18.81
C SER A 152 -10.23 0.53 -20.16
N GLY A 153 -10.71 -0.10 -21.23
CA GLY A 153 -11.00 0.58 -22.48
C GLY A 153 -12.49 0.95 -22.46
N GLU A 154 -12.80 2.18 -22.85
CA GLU A 154 -14.16 2.69 -23.11
C GLU A 154 -15.04 3.00 -21.88
N ALA A 155 -14.73 4.11 -21.19
CA ALA A 155 -15.77 4.94 -20.59
C ALA A 155 -15.27 6.38 -20.37
N GLU A 156 -15.04 7.15 -21.43
CA GLU A 156 -15.15 8.62 -21.42
C GLU A 156 -15.06 9.19 -22.85
N ASN A 157 -16.13 9.00 -23.61
CA ASN A 157 -16.53 10.00 -24.60
C ASN A 157 -18.07 9.95 -24.76
N ARG A 158 -18.75 10.74 -23.94
CA ARG A 158 -20.10 11.24 -24.23
C ARG A 158 -20.29 12.61 -23.61
#